data_AF-G2R207-F1
#
_entry.id   AF-G2R207-F1
#
_cell.length_a   1.000
_cell.length_b   1.000
_cell.length_c   1.000
_cell.angle_alpha   90.00
_cell.angle_beta   90.00
_cell.angle_gamma   90.00
#
_symmetry.space_group_name_H-M   'P 1'
#
loop_
_entity.id
_entity.type
_entity.pdbx_description
1 polymer ?
#
loop_
_entity_poly.entity_id
_entity_poly.type
_entity_poly.pdbx_seq_one_letter_code
_entity_poly.pdbx_strand_id
1 'polypeptide(L)'
;MAATASTATPTPLPHFTEREASVLALYDRLRQLQLELALLTSQRSHGVIETSASRRAENDLAVDEARLLEARATLDLRDSVVENVVTLQPILNAVHHATHASPLERDLLPYTEQRDATATKVASLCADLDSAWGRLAELETESLRATQRNMELASEVLRLAAGTNDKTPSQLEGGRLEMELAGHEAEMKSNRRRWRIMKGAASAIVAGSGIDWVRDERLRDLVLDLPD
;
A
#
# COMPACT_ATOMS: atom_id res chain seq x y z
N MET A 1 2.65 23.13 24.11
CA MET A 1 1.54 23.35 23.15
C MET A 1 0.87 22.01 22.94
N ALA A 2 -0.28 21.81 23.60
CA ALA A 2 -0.95 20.53 23.69
C ALA A 2 -1.77 20.27 22.41
N ALA A 3 -1.53 19.13 21.79
CA ALA A 3 -2.36 18.59 20.72
C ALA A 3 -3.71 18.20 21.30
N THR A 4 -4.76 18.94 20.95
CA THR A 4 -6.14 18.56 21.23
C THR A 4 -6.52 17.43 20.29
N ALA A 5 -6.50 16.20 20.81
CA ALA A 5 -7.11 15.05 20.18
C ALA A 5 -8.60 15.35 19.98
N SER A 6 -9.01 15.47 18.72
CA SER A 6 -10.41 15.57 18.32
C SER A 6 -11.07 14.23 18.63
N THR A 7 -11.72 14.13 19.78
CA THR A 7 -12.58 13.01 20.12
C THR A 7 -13.84 13.11 19.28
N ALA A 8 -13.78 12.60 18.05
CA ALA A 8 -14.96 12.35 17.24
C ALA A 8 -15.82 11.32 17.97
N THR A 9 -16.87 11.77 18.65
CA THR A 9 -17.93 10.90 19.14
C THR A 9 -18.47 10.11 17.95
N PRO A 10 -18.46 8.76 17.98
CA PRO A 10 -19.03 7.98 16.89
C PRO A 10 -20.52 8.34 16.81
N THR A 11 -20.93 8.89 15.68
CA THR A 11 -22.33 9.07 15.32
C THR A 11 -23.02 7.71 15.51
N PRO A 12 -24.08 7.61 16.33
CA PRO A 12 -24.74 6.34 16.56
C PRO A 12 -25.22 5.80 15.21
N LEU A 13 -24.75 4.60 14.86
CA LEU A 13 -25.24 3.89 13.68
C LEU A 13 -26.77 3.82 13.77
N PRO A 14 -27.50 3.94 12.64
CA PRO A 14 -28.94 3.70 12.66
C PRO A 14 -29.17 2.27 13.18
N HIS A 15 -29.68 2.16 14.39
CA HIS A 15 -30.01 0.89 15.00
C HIS A 15 -31.30 0.40 14.34
N PHE A 16 -31.18 -0.63 13.51
CA PHE A 16 -32.35 -1.34 13.00
C PHE A 16 -33.22 -1.78 14.18
N THR A 17 -34.50 -1.55 14.06
CA THR A 17 -35.49 -2.08 14.99
C THR A 17 -35.36 -3.61 15.01
N GLU A 18 -35.62 -4.29 16.13
CA GLU A 18 -35.52 -5.77 16.21
C GLU A 18 -36.29 -6.47 15.08
N ARG A 19 -37.41 -5.88 14.68
CA ARG A 19 -38.22 -6.33 13.55
C ARG A 19 -37.49 -6.19 12.21
N GLU A 20 -36.83 -5.07 11.95
CA GLU A 20 -36.07 -4.84 10.71
C GLU A 20 -34.88 -5.78 10.62
N ALA A 21 -34.16 -5.98 11.74
CA ALA A 21 -33.08 -6.97 11.84
C ALA A 21 -33.59 -8.39 11.55
N SER A 22 -34.77 -8.75 12.05
CA SER A 22 -35.39 -10.06 11.76
C SER A 22 -35.76 -10.24 10.29
N VAL A 23 -36.24 -9.17 9.62
CA VAL A 23 -36.58 -9.20 8.19
C VAL A 23 -35.34 -9.38 7.33
N LEU A 24 -34.24 -8.70 7.67
CA LEU A 24 -32.95 -8.87 6.98
C LEU A 24 -32.40 -10.29 7.16
N ALA A 25 -32.44 -10.84 8.37
CA ALA A 25 -32.02 -12.21 8.63
C ALA A 25 -32.87 -13.25 7.84
N LEU A 26 -34.18 -12.99 7.68
CA LEU A 26 -35.05 -13.81 6.84
C LEU A 26 -34.70 -13.69 5.35
N TYR A 27 -34.36 -12.49 4.87
CA TYR A 27 -33.90 -12.28 3.50
C TYR A 27 -32.60 -13.03 3.22
N ASP A 28 -31.61 -12.95 4.11
CA ASP A 28 -30.35 -13.68 4.00
C ASP A 28 -30.56 -15.19 3.98
N ARG A 29 -31.47 -15.68 4.85
CA ARG A 29 -31.84 -17.10 4.87
C ARG A 29 -32.53 -17.53 3.59
N LEU A 30 -33.40 -16.69 3.02
CA LEU A 30 -34.06 -16.95 1.75
C LEU A 30 -33.06 -17.02 0.60
N ARG A 31 -32.08 -16.10 0.57
CA ARG A 31 -30.99 -16.11 -0.42
C ARG A 31 -30.12 -17.36 -0.32
N GLN A 32 -29.82 -17.80 0.91
CA GLN A 32 -29.11 -19.07 1.15
C GLN A 32 -29.91 -20.28 0.61
N LEU A 33 -31.20 -20.35 0.91
CA LEU A 33 -32.05 -21.45 0.45
C LEU A 33 -32.18 -21.47 -1.09
N GLN A 34 -32.23 -20.30 -1.73
CA GLN A 34 -32.21 -20.21 -3.19
C GLN A 34 -30.92 -20.76 -3.79
N LEU A 35 -29.76 -20.51 -3.16
CA LEU A 35 -28.47 -21.07 -3.57
C LEU A 35 -28.43 -22.59 -3.38
N GLU A 36 -28.90 -23.10 -2.22
CA GLU A 36 -29.00 -24.54 -1.96
C GLU A 36 -29.89 -25.23 -2.99
N LEU A 37 -31.01 -24.60 -3.35
CA LEU A 37 -31.93 -25.11 -4.37
C LEU A 37 -31.30 -25.10 -5.76
N ALA A 38 -30.60 -24.03 -6.14
CA ALA A 38 -29.87 -23.95 -7.42
C ALA A 38 -28.77 -25.02 -7.55
N LEU A 39 -28.11 -25.34 -6.43
CA LEU A 39 -27.07 -26.37 -6.38
C LEU A 39 -27.69 -27.79 -6.53
N LEU A 40 -28.79 -28.06 -5.83
CA LEU A 40 -29.51 -29.33 -5.95
C LEU A 40 -30.12 -29.53 -7.35
N THR A 41 -30.66 -28.48 -7.97
CA THR A 41 -31.18 -28.57 -9.34
C THR A 41 -30.06 -28.79 -10.36
N SER A 42 -28.90 -28.17 -10.19
CA SER A 42 -27.71 -28.40 -11.03
C SER A 42 -27.17 -29.83 -10.89
N GLN A 43 -27.10 -30.38 -9.67
CA GLN A 43 -26.68 -31.78 -9.47
C GLN A 43 -27.64 -32.77 -10.14
N ARG A 44 -28.95 -32.48 -10.06
CA ARG A 44 -29.98 -33.31 -10.68
C ARG A 44 -29.98 -33.22 -12.20
N SER A 45 -29.69 -32.06 -12.78
CA SER A 45 -29.58 -31.93 -14.24
C SER A 45 -28.31 -32.60 -14.78
N HIS A 46 -27.17 -32.49 -14.09
CA HIS A 46 -25.94 -33.21 -14.48
C HIS A 46 -26.10 -34.74 -14.44
N GLY A 47 -26.92 -35.30 -13.55
CA GLY A 47 -27.19 -36.74 -13.49
C GLY A 47 -28.16 -37.29 -14.54
N VAL A 48 -28.89 -36.43 -15.28
CA VAL A 48 -29.94 -36.84 -16.23
C VAL A 48 -29.50 -36.75 -17.70
N ILE A 49 -28.45 -35.98 -17.99
CA ILE A 49 -28.00 -35.69 -19.37
C ILE A 49 -27.25 -36.87 -20.03
N GLU A 50 -26.78 -37.87 -19.27
CA GLU A 50 -25.99 -38.98 -19.84
C GLU A 50 -26.78 -39.99 -20.69
N THR A 51 -28.12 -39.98 -20.72
CA THR A 51 -28.87 -41.16 -21.22
C THR A 51 -29.75 -41.01 -22.47
N SER A 52 -29.97 -39.85 -23.10
CA SER A 52 -30.87 -39.85 -24.28
C SER A 52 -30.77 -38.64 -25.21
N ALA A 53 -30.63 -38.95 -26.52
CA ALA A 53 -30.97 -38.13 -27.70
C ALA A 53 -29.81 -37.37 -28.39
N SER A 54 -29.09 -38.07 -29.28
CA SER A 54 -27.84 -37.56 -29.86
C SER A 54 -27.92 -36.91 -31.26
N ARG A 55 -29.06 -36.76 -31.98
CA ARG A 55 -28.96 -36.19 -33.37
C ARG A 55 -30.13 -35.36 -33.95
N ARG A 56 -31.34 -35.36 -33.39
CA ARG A 56 -32.33 -34.27 -33.64
C ARG A 56 -32.24 -33.16 -32.59
N ALA A 57 -31.59 -33.47 -31.47
CA ALA A 57 -31.40 -32.58 -30.36
C ALA A 57 -30.40 -31.45 -30.66
N GLU A 58 -29.45 -31.56 -31.59
CA GLU A 58 -28.40 -30.52 -31.71
C GLU A 58 -28.92 -29.14 -32.13
N ASN A 59 -29.88 -29.06 -33.07
CA ASN A 59 -30.47 -27.78 -33.47
C ASN A 59 -31.45 -27.24 -32.41
N ASP A 60 -32.23 -28.12 -31.78
CA ASP A 60 -33.16 -27.72 -30.71
C ASP A 60 -32.41 -27.38 -29.42
N LEU A 61 -31.28 -28.04 -29.13
CA LEU A 61 -30.38 -27.80 -28.00
C LEU A 61 -29.65 -26.48 -28.16
N ALA A 62 -29.19 -26.13 -29.37
CA ALA A 62 -28.57 -24.83 -29.62
C ALA A 62 -29.58 -23.68 -29.44
N VAL A 63 -30.84 -23.89 -29.86
CA VAL A 63 -31.93 -22.91 -29.64
C VAL A 63 -32.31 -22.84 -28.16
N ASP A 64 -32.37 -23.98 -27.46
CA ASP A 64 -32.70 -24.04 -26.04
C ASP A 64 -31.57 -23.50 -25.16
N GLU A 65 -30.30 -23.69 -25.54
CA GLU A 65 -29.13 -23.10 -24.91
C GLU A 65 -29.12 -21.57 -25.11
N ALA A 66 -29.39 -21.10 -26.33
CA ALA A 66 -29.52 -19.67 -26.59
C ALA A 66 -30.66 -19.03 -25.76
N ARG A 67 -31.81 -19.70 -25.67
CA ARG A 67 -32.94 -19.26 -24.82
C ARG A 67 -32.60 -19.30 -23.33
N LEU A 68 -31.84 -20.28 -22.87
CA LEU A 68 -31.40 -20.38 -21.48
C LEU A 68 -30.43 -19.24 -21.16
N LEU A 69 -29.47 -18.97 -22.04
CA LEU A 69 -28.52 -17.87 -21.89
C LEU A 69 -29.23 -16.51 -21.92
N GLU A 70 -30.22 -16.33 -22.79
CA GLU A 70 -31.06 -15.13 -22.84
C GLU A 70 -31.91 -14.99 -21.56
N ALA A 71 -32.54 -16.07 -21.09
CA ALA A 71 -33.29 -16.08 -19.84
C ALA A 71 -32.40 -15.78 -18.62
N ARG A 72 -31.17 -16.28 -18.62
CA ARG A 72 -30.18 -16.00 -17.56
C ARG A 72 -29.74 -14.54 -17.60
N ALA A 73 -29.34 -14.04 -18.77
CA ALA A 73 -28.93 -12.66 -18.94
C ALA A 73 -30.05 -11.69 -18.56
N THR A 74 -31.31 -12.00 -18.92
CA THR A 74 -32.46 -11.16 -18.54
C THR A 74 -32.74 -11.21 -17.04
N LEU A 75 -32.56 -12.35 -16.38
CA LEU A 75 -32.67 -12.46 -14.93
C LEU A 75 -31.56 -11.66 -14.22
N ASP A 76 -30.30 -11.84 -14.64
CA ASP A 76 -29.16 -11.11 -14.07
C ASP A 76 -29.33 -9.59 -14.24
N LEU A 77 -29.83 -9.14 -15.39
CA LEU A 77 -30.16 -7.73 -15.62
C LEU A 77 -31.29 -7.25 -14.72
N ARG A 78 -32.35 -8.05 -14.52
CA ARG A 78 -33.45 -7.70 -13.63
C ARG A 78 -32.98 -7.58 -12.19
N ASP A 79 -32.17 -8.52 -11.73
CA ASP A 79 -31.62 -8.50 -10.38
C ASP A 79 -30.71 -7.28 -10.19
N SER A 80 -29.84 -6.97 -11.16
CA SER A 80 -29.01 -5.77 -11.13
C SER A 80 -29.83 -4.48 -11.14
N VAL A 81 -30.90 -4.40 -11.93
CA VAL A 81 -31.79 -3.23 -11.95
C VAL A 81 -32.51 -3.07 -10.62
N VAL A 82 -33.02 -4.16 -10.03
CA VAL A 82 -33.69 -4.13 -8.73
C VAL A 82 -32.71 -3.69 -7.63
N GLU A 83 -31.50 -4.25 -7.61
CA GLU A 83 -30.45 -3.86 -6.66
C GLU A 83 -30.08 -2.39 -6.80
N ASN A 84 -29.88 -1.91 -8.02
CA ASN A 84 -29.58 -0.51 -8.31
C ASN A 84 -30.72 0.41 -7.87
N VAL A 85 -31.99 0.07 -8.14
CA VAL A 85 -33.13 0.89 -7.72
C VAL A 85 -33.25 0.91 -6.19
N VAL A 86 -33.09 -0.23 -5.52
CA VAL A 86 -33.17 -0.33 -4.05
C VAL A 86 -32.04 0.44 -3.37
N THR A 87 -30.86 0.51 -3.97
CA THR A 87 -29.68 1.17 -3.36
C THR A 87 -29.54 2.64 -3.75
N LEU A 88 -29.69 2.98 -5.03
CA LEU A 88 -29.44 4.34 -5.54
C LEU A 88 -30.63 5.27 -5.31
N GLN A 89 -31.88 4.79 -5.44
CA GLN A 89 -33.05 5.67 -5.33
C GLN A 89 -33.12 6.37 -3.96
N PRO A 90 -32.89 5.68 -2.83
CA PRO A 90 -32.85 6.33 -1.52
C PRO A 90 -31.75 7.38 -1.40
N ILE A 91 -30.55 7.10 -1.92
CA ILE A 91 -29.41 8.02 -1.89
C ILE A 91 -29.69 9.26 -2.75
N LEU A 92 -30.24 9.07 -3.94
CA LEU A 92 -30.54 10.13 -4.89
C LEU A 92 -31.64 11.06 -4.33
N ASN A 93 -32.67 10.47 -3.72
CA ASN A 93 -33.72 11.22 -3.02
C ASN A 93 -33.20 11.98 -1.79
N ALA A 94 -32.26 11.38 -1.04
CA ALA A 94 -31.62 12.00 0.13
C ALA A 94 -30.84 13.26 -0.27
N VAL A 95 -30.01 13.14 -1.32
CA VAL A 95 -29.12 14.22 -1.79
C VAL A 95 -29.89 15.33 -2.49
N HIS A 96 -30.92 15.01 -3.28
CA HIS A 96 -31.67 16.01 -4.04
C HIS A 96 -32.90 16.57 -3.31
N HIS A 97 -33.11 16.21 -2.04
CA HIS A 97 -34.28 16.61 -1.27
C HIS A 97 -35.59 16.41 -2.06
N ALA A 98 -35.75 15.23 -2.66
CA ALA A 98 -36.88 14.98 -3.54
C ALA A 98 -38.22 15.25 -2.81
N THR A 99 -39.18 15.85 -3.52
CA THR A 99 -40.47 16.29 -2.96
C THR A 99 -41.23 15.17 -2.26
N HIS A 100 -41.04 13.92 -2.71
CA HIS A 100 -41.66 12.71 -2.17
C HIS A 100 -40.67 11.79 -1.42
N ALA A 101 -39.49 12.28 -1.03
CA ALA A 101 -38.53 11.50 -0.26
C ALA A 101 -39.12 11.07 1.09
N SER A 102 -38.99 9.78 1.41
CA SER A 102 -39.44 9.28 2.71
C SER A 102 -38.60 9.89 3.85
N PRO A 103 -39.13 9.98 5.09
CA PRO A 103 -38.34 10.50 6.23
C PRO A 103 -37.02 9.74 6.43
N LEU A 104 -37.03 8.42 6.25
CA LEU A 104 -35.84 7.58 6.34
C LEU A 104 -34.80 7.91 5.26
N GLU A 105 -35.24 8.23 4.04
CA GLU A 105 -34.34 8.65 2.96
C GLU A 105 -33.68 9.99 3.28
N ARG A 106 -34.41 10.94 3.88
CA ARG A 106 -33.84 12.25 4.26
C ARG A 106 -32.76 12.11 5.33
N ASP A 107 -32.92 11.15 6.24
CA ASP A 107 -31.95 10.86 7.31
C ASP A 107 -30.64 10.23 6.78
N LEU A 108 -30.59 9.77 5.53
CA LEU A 108 -29.38 9.21 4.91
C LEU A 108 -28.35 10.27 4.50
N LEU A 109 -28.76 11.53 4.36
CA LEU A 109 -27.91 12.62 3.90
C LEU A 109 -26.61 12.78 4.73
N PRO A 110 -26.66 12.94 6.08
CA PRO A 110 -25.43 13.11 6.87
C PRO A 110 -24.47 11.94 6.75
N TYR A 111 -24.98 10.71 6.62
CA TYR A 111 -24.15 9.51 6.44
C TYR A 111 -23.51 9.46 5.05
N THR A 112 -24.23 9.93 4.03
CA THR A 112 -23.72 10.03 2.66
C THR A 112 -22.63 11.08 2.57
N GLU A 113 -22.83 12.25 3.19
CA GLU A 113 -21.81 13.31 3.29
C GLU A 113 -20.57 12.83 4.06
N GLN A 114 -20.76 12.12 5.18
CA GLN A 114 -19.66 11.53 5.94
C GLN A 114 -18.88 10.51 5.09
N ARG A 115 -19.59 9.63 4.37
CA ARG A 115 -18.99 8.65 3.46
C ARG A 115 -18.17 9.37 2.39
N ASP A 116 -18.73 10.35 1.72
CA ASP A 116 -18.06 11.05 0.62
C ASP A 116 -16.83 11.85 1.13
N ALA A 117 -16.92 12.44 2.31
CA ALA A 117 -15.79 13.08 2.99
C ALA A 117 -14.69 12.07 3.38
N THR A 118 -15.04 10.83 3.75
CA THR A 118 -14.04 9.79 4.00
C THR A 118 -13.45 9.24 2.70
N ALA A 119 -14.27 9.03 1.66
CA ALA A 119 -13.83 8.53 0.36
C ALA A 119 -12.85 9.50 -0.31
N THR A 120 -13.09 10.80 -0.24
CA THR A 120 -12.17 11.84 -0.73
C THR A 120 -10.83 11.83 0.01
N LYS A 121 -10.84 11.67 1.34
CA LYS A 121 -9.61 11.53 2.14
C LYS A 121 -8.84 10.25 1.80
N VAL A 122 -9.54 9.14 1.61
CA VAL A 122 -8.91 7.87 1.20
C VAL A 122 -8.29 8.03 -0.20
N ALA A 123 -9.01 8.64 -1.13
CA ALA A 123 -8.50 8.89 -2.48
C ALA A 123 -7.26 9.79 -2.46
N SER A 124 -7.22 10.85 -1.64
CA SER A 124 -6.04 11.69 -1.50
C SER A 124 -4.86 10.93 -0.89
N LEU A 125 -5.10 10.12 0.14
CA LEU A 125 -4.06 9.29 0.76
C LEU A 125 -3.50 8.24 -0.21
N CYS A 126 -4.34 7.62 -1.05
CA CYS A 126 -3.89 6.72 -2.09
C CYS A 126 -3.02 7.44 -3.13
N ALA A 127 -3.43 8.64 -3.57
CA ALA A 127 -2.63 9.45 -4.50
C ALA A 127 -1.27 9.86 -3.90
N ASP A 128 -1.24 10.25 -2.62
CA ASP A 128 -0.01 10.58 -1.89
C ASP A 128 0.91 9.36 -1.76
N LEU A 129 0.32 8.20 -1.48
CA LEU A 129 1.01 6.92 -1.41
C LEU A 129 1.62 6.57 -2.76
N ASP A 130 0.85 6.64 -3.85
CA ASP A 130 1.33 6.37 -5.21
C ASP A 130 2.49 7.32 -5.60
N SER A 131 2.38 8.60 -5.24
CA SER A 131 3.47 9.56 -5.42
C SER A 131 4.72 9.21 -4.59
N ALA A 132 4.55 8.75 -3.35
CA ALA A 132 5.66 8.31 -2.51
C ALA A 132 6.35 7.06 -3.08
N TRP A 133 5.58 6.10 -3.60
CA TRP A 133 6.13 4.93 -4.30
C TRP A 133 6.88 5.32 -5.57
N GLY A 134 6.35 6.26 -6.35
CA GLY A 134 7.06 6.81 -7.52
C GLY A 134 8.42 7.40 -7.15
N ARG A 135 8.47 8.24 -6.10
CA ARG A 135 9.73 8.81 -5.60
C ARG A 135 10.69 7.75 -5.05
N LEU A 136 10.18 6.75 -4.35
CA LEU A 136 11.00 5.65 -3.85
C LEU A 136 11.64 4.88 -5.01
N ALA A 137 10.86 4.53 -6.04
CA ALA A 137 11.36 3.85 -7.22
C ALA A 137 12.44 4.68 -7.94
N GLU A 138 12.22 5.99 -8.09
CA GLU A 138 13.24 6.90 -8.66
C GLU A 138 14.54 6.87 -7.85
N LEU A 139 14.45 7.04 -6.52
CA LEU A 139 15.61 7.00 -5.63
C LEU A 139 16.34 5.65 -5.66
N GLU A 140 15.62 4.53 -5.76
CA GLU A 140 16.20 3.20 -5.92
C GLU A 140 16.99 3.10 -7.23
N THR A 141 16.45 3.61 -8.34
CA THR A 141 17.18 3.62 -9.62
C THR A 141 18.41 4.51 -9.57
N GLU A 142 18.34 5.67 -8.90
CA GLU A 142 19.49 6.57 -8.72
C GLU A 142 20.56 5.95 -7.84
N SER A 143 20.16 5.30 -6.75
CA SER A 143 21.05 4.56 -5.87
C SER A 143 21.78 3.46 -6.62
N LEU A 144 21.07 2.64 -7.40
CA LEU A 144 21.68 1.59 -8.21
C LEU A 144 22.71 2.17 -9.19
N ARG A 145 22.38 3.25 -9.90
CA ARG A 145 23.31 3.96 -10.79
C ARG A 145 24.53 4.50 -10.05
N ALA A 146 24.35 5.06 -8.86
CA ALA A 146 25.45 5.56 -8.03
C ALA A 146 26.36 4.43 -7.54
N THR A 147 25.79 3.31 -7.10
CA THR A 147 26.58 2.13 -6.69
C THR A 147 27.39 1.55 -7.85
N GLN A 148 26.81 1.48 -9.05
CA GLN A 148 27.53 1.03 -10.24
C GLN A 148 28.71 1.94 -10.58
N ARG A 149 28.50 3.27 -10.60
CA ARG A 149 29.59 4.25 -10.81
C ARG A 149 30.66 4.17 -9.73
N ASN A 150 30.27 3.97 -8.47
CA ASN A 150 31.22 3.81 -7.37
C ASN A 150 32.07 2.54 -7.55
N MET A 151 31.47 1.43 -8.00
CA MET A 151 32.20 0.21 -8.33
C MET A 151 33.18 0.42 -9.49
N GLU A 152 32.74 1.10 -10.55
CA GLU A 152 33.58 1.43 -11.71
C GLU A 152 34.78 2.29 -11.29
N LEU A 153 34.56 3.38 -10.56
CA LEU A 153 35.61 4.26 -10.05
C LEU A 153 36.54 3.55 -9.08
N ALA A 154 36.02 2.73 -8.16
CA ALA A 154 36.84 1.94 -7.24
C ALA A 154 37.73 0.95 -8.01
N SER A 155 37.20 0.31 -9.06
CA SER A 155 37.99 -0.56 -9.93
C SER A 155 39.10 0.20 -10.67
N GLU A 156 38.83 1.43 -11.12
CA GLU A 156 39.82 2.28 -11.77
C GLU A 156 40.90 2.73 -10.80
N VAL A 157 40.53 3.13 -9.58
CA VAL A 157 41.48 3.47 -8.52
C VAL A 157 42.37 2.28 -8.18
N LEU A 158 41.81 1.08 -8.03
CA LEU A 158 42.60 -0.14 -7.79
C LEU A 158 43.56 -0.45 -8.95
N ARG A 159 43.11 -0.28 -10.20
CA ARG A 159 43.95 -0.44 -11.39
C ARG A 159 45.09 0.58 -11.44
N LEU A 160 44.81 1.84 -11.14
CA LEU A 160 45.82 2.91 -11.09
C LEU A 160 46.80 2.68 -9.93
N ALA A 161 46.32 2.27 -8.77
CA ALA A 161 47.14 1.92 -7.60
C ALA A 161 48.06 0.73 -7.89
N ALA A 162 47.57 -0.30 -8.58
CA ALA A 162 48.39 -1.44 -9.04
C ALA A 162 49.49 -0.97 -10.01
N GLY A 163 49.15 -0.12 -10.99
CA GLY A 163 50.12 0.45 -11.93
C GLY A 163 51.15 1.41 -11.29
N THR A 164 50.86 1.98 -10.12
CA THR A 164 51.85 2.73 -9.33
C THR A 164 52.70 1.84 -8.42
N ASN A 165 52.18 0.69 -7.96
CA ASN A 165 52.98 -0.28 -7.20
C ASN A 165 54.01 -1.01 -8.08
N ASP A 166 53.69 -1.25 -9.36
CA ASP A 166 54.65 -1.80 -10.34
C ASP A 166 55.79 -0.82 -10.66
N LYS A 167 55.62 0.47 -10.36
CA LYS A 167 56.73 1.42 -10.25
C LYS A 167 57.36 1.24 -8.86
N THR A 168 58.06 0.14 -8.65
CA THR A 168 58.87 -0.05 -7.45
C THR A 168 59.73 1.20 -7.21
N PRO A 169 59.77 1.76 -5.98
CA PRO A 169 60.61 2.88 -5.60
C PRO A 169 62.07 2.41 -5.44
N SER A 170 62.59 1.68 -6.41
CA SER A 170 64.01 1.41 -6.55
C SER A 170 64.59 2.54 -7.39
N GLN A 171 64.82 3.72 -6.77
CA GLN A 171 66.00 4.60 -7.01
C GLN A 171 65.84 6.08 -6.64
N LEU A 172 64.70 6.59 -6.17
CA LEU A 172 64.59 8.03 -5.90
C LEU A 172 64.09 8.36 -4.48
N GLU A 173 65.02 8.89 -3.69
CA GLU A 173 64.80 9.87 -2.62
C GLU A 173 64.29 9.37 -1.25
N GLY A 174 65.14 8.59 -0.56
CA GLY A 174 64.94 8.25 0.85
C GLY A 174 64.95 9.43 1.85
N GLY A 175 65.24 10.67 1.42
CA GLY A 175 65.21 11.85 2.31
C GLY A 175 63.97 12.74 2.16
N ARG A 176 63.36 12.79 0.97
CA ARG A 176 62.19 13.64 0.72
C ARG A 176 60.88 12.93 1.07
N LEU A 177 60.83 11.62 0.85
CA LEU A 177 59.71 10.77 1.24
C LEU A 177 59.50 10.72 2.75
N GLU A 178 60.56 10.74 3.57
CA GLU A 178 60.44 10.75 5.04
C GLU A 178 59.82 12.07 5.55
N MET A 179 60.16 13.19 4.91
CA MET A 179 59.61 14.50 5.27
C MET A 179 58.15 14.65 4.82
N GLU A 180 57.80 14.12 3.64
CA GLU A 180 56.41 14.05 3.17
C GLU A 180 55.57 13.07 4.01
N LEU A 181 56.12 11.92 4.43
CA LEU A 181 55.46 10.99 5.37
C LEU A 181 55.21 11.63 6.73
N ALA A 182 56.19 12.34 7.30
CA ALA A 182 56.03 13.04 8.57
C ALA A 182 54.94 14.13 8.50
N GLY A 183 54.85 14.83 7.36
CA GLY A 183 53.79 15.79 7.08
C GLY A 183 52.40 15.13 7.05
N HIS A 184 52.25 14.05 6.29
CA HIS A 184 50.98 13.31 6.19
C HIS A 184 50.57 12.63 7.50
N GLU A 185 51.53 12.16 8.30
CA GLU A 185 51.24 11.66 9.65
C GLU A 185 50.72 12.76 10.59
N ALA A 186 51.29 13.96 10.51
CA ALA A 186 50.84 15.11 11.30
C ALA A 186 49.41 15.52 10.89
N GLU A 187 49.10 15.49 9.59
CA GLU A 187 47.76 15.75 9.06
C GLU A 187 46.76 14.67 9.49
N MET A 188 47.12 13.38 9.41
CA MET A 188 46.32 12.26 9.92
C MET A 188 46.02 12.40 11.43
N LYS A 189 47.02 12.76 12.23
CA LYS A 189 46.86 12.98 13.67
C LYS A 189 45.96 14.19 13.95
N SER A 190 46.08 15.27 13.17
CA SER A 190 45.21 16.45 13.25
C SER A 190 43.76 16.11 12.89
N ASN A 191 43.54 15.38 11.81
CA ASN A 191 42.22 14.97 11.34
C ASN A 191 41.55 13.99 12.32
N ARG A 192 42.30 13.03 12.89
CA ARG A 192 41.80 12.16 13.96
C ARG A 192 41.40 12.94 15.21
N ARG A 193 42.14 13.99 15.59
CA ARG A 193 41.75 14.87 16.70
C ARG A 193 40.47 15.62 16.39
N ARG A 194 40.35 16.20 15.19
CA ARG A 194 39.13 16.91 14.75
C ARG A 194 37.91 15.97 14.73
N TRP A 195 38.07 14.75 14.22
CA TRP A 195 37.02 13.75 14.21
C TRP A 195 36.59 13.36 15.62
N ARG A 196 37.54 13.13 16.55
CA ARG A 196 37.22 12.87 17.97
C ARG A 196 36.42 14.00 18.62
N ILE A 197 36.79 15.25 18.34
CA ILE A 197 36.07 16.42 18.86
C ILE A 197 34.64 16.48 18.30
N MET A 198 34.49 16.30 16.98
CA MET A 198 33.18 16.35 16.32
C MET A 198 32.27 15.20 16.77
N LYS A 199 32.82 13.99 16.91
CA LYS A 199 32.13 12.81 17.42
C LYS A 199 31.69 13.00 18.88
N GLY A 200 32.58 13.49 19.74
CA GLY A 200 32.26 13.80 21.14
C GLY A 200 31.18 14.87 21.27
N ALA A 201 31.24 15.93 20.46
CA ALA A 201 30.21 16.98 20.45
C ALA A 201 28.85 16.45 19.97
N ALA A 202 28.82 15.68 18.88
CA ALA A 202 27.59 15.11 18.35
C ALA A 202 26.96 14.10 19.33
N SER A 203 27.76 13.25 19.97
CA SER A 203 27.30 12.30 20.99
C SER A 203 26.70 13.03 22.21
N ALA A 204 27.36 14.08 22.71
CA ALA A 204 26.86 14.88 23.82
C ALA A 204 25.56 15.62 23.49
N ILE A 205 25.41 16.15 22.28
CA ILE A 205 24.18 16.83 21.82
C ILE A 205 23.02 15.83 21.75
N VAL A 206 23.23 14.67 21.12
CA VAL A 206 22.17 13.67 20.95
C VAL A 206 21.76 13.07 22.29
N ALA A 207 22.72 12.67 23.14
CA ALA A 207 22.42 12.12 24.46
C ALA A 207 21.80 13.17 25.42
N GLY A 208 22.21 14.44 25.31
CA GLY A 208 21.68 15.53 26.13
C GLY A 208 20.33 16.08 25.65
N SER A 209 19.90 15.78 24.43
CA SER A 209 18.64 16.27 23.85
C SER A 209 17.38 15.59 24.40
N GLY A 210 17.52 14.46 25.10
CA GLY A 210 16.40 13.68 25.61
C GLY A 210 15.65 12.85 24.55
N ILE A 211 16.15 12.80 23.32
CA ILE A 211 15.67 11.89 22.26
C ILE A 211 16.04 10.44 22.60
N ASP A 212 15.14 9.49 22.36
CA ASP A 212 15.36 8.05 22.54
C ASP A 212 16.29 7.49 21.44
N TRP A 213 17.57 7.83 21.53
CA TRP A 213 18.62 7.44 20.59
C TRP A 213 18.98 5.95 20.66
N VAL A 214 18.48 5.22 21.67
CA VAL A 214 18.75 3.78 21.83
C VAL A 214 17.97 2.98 20.80
N ARG A 215 16.77 3.42 20.41
CA ARG A 215 15.89 2.69 19.49
C ARG A 215 16.16 2.98 18.02
N ASP A 216 16.78 4.12 17.70
CA ASP A 216 17.15 4.49 16.34
C ASP A 216 18.60 4.08 16.07
N GLU A 217 18.81 3.18 15.10
CA GLU A 217 20.12 2.67 14.70
C GLU A 217 21.07 3.79 14.26
N ARG A 218 20.57 4.82 13.57
CA ARG A 218 21.39 5.94 13.11
C ARG A 218 21.87 6.81 14.26
N LEU A 219 21.04 7.02 15.28
CA LEU A 219 21.40 7.80 16.46
C LEU A 219 22.29 7.01 17.41
N ARG A 220 22.06 5.70 17.49
CA ARG A 220 22.89 4.76 18.25
C ARG A 220 24.33 4.75 17.74
N ASP A 221 24.52 4.67 16.42
CA ASP A 221 25.85 4.71 15.78
C ASP A 221 26.53 6.07 15.96
N LEU A 222 25.75 7.14 16.09
CA LEU A 222 26.25 8.49 16.33
C LEU A 222 26.76 8.68 17.76
N VAL A 223 26.11 8.04 18.74
CA VAL A 223 26.44 8.14 20.17
C VAL A 223 27.51 7.13 20.59
N LEU A 224 27.45 5.89 20.10
CA LEU A 224 28.44 4.86 20.41
C LEU A 224 29.76 5.14 19.68
N ASP A 225 30.87 5.00 20.39
CA ASP A 225 32.21 4.97 19.78
C ASP A 225 32.50 3.60 19.19
N LEU A 226 33.31 3.58 18.13
CA LEU A 226 33.86 2.33 17.59
C LEU A 226 34.73 1.69 18.69
N PRO A 227 34.57 0.39 18.97
CA PRO A 227 35.51 -0.30 19.85
C PRO A 227 36.91 -0.23 19.23
N ASP A 228 37.89 0.21 20.02
CA ASP A 228 39.31 0.24 19.66
C ASP A 228 39.83 -1.17 19.25
#